data_AF-A0A3E2CDT9-F1
#
_entry.id   AF-A0A3E2CDT9-F1
#
_cell.length_a   1.000
_cell.length_b   1.000
_cell.length_c   1.000
_cell.angle_alpha   90.00
_cell.angle_beta   90.00
_cell.angle_gamma   90.00
#
_symmetry.space_group_name_H-M   'P 1'
#
loop_
_entity.id
_entity.type
_entity.pdbx_description
1 polymer ?
#
loop_
_entity_poly.entity_id
_entity_poly.type
_entity_poly.pdbx_seq_one_letter_code
_entity_poly.pdbx_strand_id
1 'polypeptide(L)'
;LDNQEYLGKLNGATGTFGAHLAAFPEVDWISVSQEFVENRMGLQWNPLTTQIESHDWQAELYSTVSHINHILHNLAVDVWMYISRGIFVQVPVKGATGSSTMPHKVNPIRFENAEANLEISCSLFDTLCATLTESRWQRDLTDSTTQRNVGSAFGYALLALNNLLGGLKSIHPNKEFMAKELDENWEVLGEPIQTAMRAEEIAGVPGMEQPYEQVKELMRGHHISQSDVEEFIKSRSFDANTAARLQAMTPESYTGFASRLVDFID
;
A
#
# COMPACT_ATOMS: atom_id res chain seq x y z
N LEU A 1 11.48 8.55 -3.29
CA LEU A 1 11.34 9.95 -2.87
C LEU A 1 12.69 10.52 -2.44
N ASP A 2 13.39 9.91 -1.47
CA ASP A 2 14.69 10.41 -0.99
C ASP A 2 15.80 10.45 -2.05
N ASN A 3 15.72 9.56 -3.05
CA ASN A 3 16.64 9.54 -4.20
C ASN A 3 16.09 10.29 -5.43
N GLN A 4 14.99 11.05 -5.30
CA GLN A 4 14.43 11.77 -6.44
C GLN A 4 15.38 12.89 -6.84
N GLU A 5 15.73 12.91 -8.11
CA GLU A 5 16.49 13.98 -8.72
C GLU A 5 15.56 15.15 -9.06
N TYR A 6 15.93 16.36 -8.67
CA TYR A 6 15.19 17.59 -8.94
C TYR A 6 15.97 18.44 -9.92
N LEU A 7 15.57 18.44 -11.20
CA LEU A 7 16.34 19.07 -12.25
C LEU A 7 15.98 20.56 -12.41
N GLY A 8 16.99 21.35 -12.80
CA GLY A 8 16.86 22.75 -13.14
C GLY A 8 17.70 23.10 -14.36
N LYS A 9 17.40 24.23 -15.02
CA LYS A 9 18.08 24.64 -16.24
C LYS A 9 18.26 26.15 -16.35
N LEU A 10 19.31 26.57 -17.05
CA LEU A 10 19.54 27.98 -17.43
C LEU A 10 20.31 28.05 -18.75
N ASN A 11 19.62 28.25 -19.87
CA ASN A 11 20.25 28.22 -21.21
C ASN A 11 19.54 29.12 -22.24
N GLY A 12 18.76 30.10 -21.75
CA GLY A 12 18.17 31.16 -22.57
C GLY A 12 16.92 30.75 -23.36
N ALA A 13 16.59 31.55 -24.39
CA ALA A 13 15.29 31.53 -25.05
C ALA A 13 14.94 30.21 -25.76
N THR A 14 15.92 29.45 -26.23
CA THR A 14 15.70 28.18 -26.95
C THR A 14 16.70 27.10 -26.55
N GLY A 15 17.33 27.23 -25.38
CA GLY A 15 18.28 26.23 -24.89
C GLY A 15 19.73 26.37 -25.35
N THR A 16 20.09 27.45 -26.05
CA THR A 16 21.36 27.55 -26.80
C THR A 16 22.29 28.67 -26.34
N PHE A 17 21.96 29.39 -25.26
CA PHE A 17 22.73 30.54 -24.79
C PHE A 17 22.87 31.71 -25.79
N GLY A 18 22.12 31.72 -26.90
CA GLY A 18 22.35 32.66 -28.01
C GLY A 18 22.44 34.15 -27.62
N ALA A 19 21.55 34.63 -26.75
CA ALA A 19 21.60 36.01 -26.27
C ALA A 19 22.81 36.29 -25.35
N HIS A 20 23.21 35.31 -24.56
CA HIS A 20 24.34 35.42 -23.63
C HIS A 20 25.66 35.51 -24.41
N LEU A 21 25.83 34.62 -25.40
CA LEU A 21 26.99 34.63 -26.30
C LEU A 21 27.07 35.88 -27.18
N ALA A 22 25.92 36.46 -27.56
CA ALA A 22 25.91 37.72 -28.32
C ALA A 22 26.37 38.92 -27.48
N ALA A 23 26.10 38.91 -26.16
CA ALA A 23 26.48 39.99 -25.26
C ALA A 23 27.91 39.83 -24.72
N PHE A 24 28.29 38.59 -24.37
CA PHE A 24 29.61 38.25 -23.79
C PHE A 24 30.10 36.92 -24.37
N PRO A 25 30.74 36.93 -25.55
CA PRO A 25 31.18 35.71 -26.23
C PRO A 25 32.35 35.00 -25.53
N GLU A 26 33.10 35.69 -24.69
CA GLU A 26 34.26 35.16 -23.95
C GLU A 26 33.90 34.42 -22.65
N VAL A 27 32.65 34.52 -22.19
CA VAL A 27 32.19 33.86 -20.96
C VAL A 27 31.79 32.42 -21.23
N ASP A 28 32.27 31.49 -20.39
CA ASP A 28 31.82 30.10 -20.39
C ASP A 28 30.43 29.98 -19.75
N TRP A 29 29.41 30.23 -20.56
CA TRP A 29 28.02 30.20 -20.13
C TRP A 29 27.52 28.82 -19.73
N ILE A 30 28.18 27.75 -20.19
CA ILE A 30 27.85 26.38 -19.80
C ILE A 30 28.26 26.18 -18.34
N SER A 31 29.51 26.49 -18.00
CA SER A 31 30.00 26.42 -16.62
C SER A 31 29.22 27.35 -15.68
N VAL A 32 28.87 28.56 -16.13
CA VAL A 32 28.03 29.49 -15.35
C VAL A 32 26.64 28.91 -15.07
N SER A 33 26.02 28.27 -16.07
CA SER A 33 24.72 27.63 -15.93
C SER A 33 24.75 26.49 -14.92
N GLN A 34 25.74 25.61 -15.04
CA GLN A 34 25.92 24.48 -14.14
C GLN A 34 26.17 24.96 -12.69
N GLU A 35 27.13 25.86 -12.49
CA GLU A 35 27.43 26.44 -11.18
C GLU A 35 26.20 27.11 -10.55
N PHE A 36 25.41 27.82 -11.34
CA PHE A 36 24.20 28.45 -10.84
C PHE A 36 23.15 27.41 -10.42
N VAL A 37 22.85 26.42 -11.27
CA VAL A 37 21.81 25.44 -10.97
C VAL A 37 22.22 24.52 -9.82
N GLU A 38 23.45 24.00 -9.82
CA GLU A 38 23.90 23.05 -8.81
C GLU A 38 24.23 23.76 -7.49
N ASN A 39 25.09 24.76 -7.51
CA ASN A 39 25.66 25.31 -6.28
C ASN A 39 24.88 26.50 -5.71
N ARG A 40 24.09 27.21 -6.53
CA ARG A 40 23.23 28.31 -6.03
C ARG A 40 21.80 27.87 -5.74
N MET A 41 21.25 27.00 -6.59
CA MET A 41 19.87 26.55 -6.45
C MET A 41 19.74 25.17 -5.77
N GLY A 42 20.81 24.38 -5.69
CA GLY A 42 20.78 23.05 -5.08
C GLY A 42 20.00 22.03 -5.92
N LEU A 43 19.92 22.24 -7.23
CA LEU A 43 19.22 21.36 -8.18
C LEU A 43 20.21 20.59 -9.02
N GLN A 44 19.78 19.50 -9.64
CA GLN A 44 20.58 18.84 -10.66
C GLN A 44 20.52 19.59 -11.98
N TRP A 45 21.65 19.76 -12.65
CA TRP A 45 21.71 20.54 -13.87
C TRP A 45 21.21 19.75 -15.08
N ASN A 46 20.21 20.31 -15.77
CA ASN A 46 19.73 19.83 -17.05
C ASN A 46 20.30 20.69 -18.19
N PRO A 47 21.37 20.24 -18.88
CA PRO A 47 22.00 21.01 -19.96
C PRO A 47 21.16 21.08 -21.24
N LEU A 48 20.36 20.04 -21.51
CA LEU A 48 19.71 19.83 -22.79
C LEU A 48 18.22 20.09 -22.68
N THR A 49 17.85 21.35 -22.87
CA THR A 49 16.44 21.75 -22.81
C THR A 49 16.07 22.62 -24.00
N THR A 50 14.77 22.80 -24.19
CA THR A 50 14.25 23.84 -25.08
C THR A 50 14.05 25.13 -24.26
N GLN A 51 12.99 25.88 -24.52
CA GLN A 51 12.67 27.06 -23.73
C GLN A 51 12.22 26.72 -22.31
N ILE A 52 11.69 25.52 -22.09
CA ILE A 52 11.27 24.97 -20.79
C ILE A 52 12.23 23.89 -20.30
N GLU A 53 12.14 23.51 -19.02
CA GLU A 53 12.69 22.24 -18.51
C GLU A 53 11.79 21.09 -19.01
N SER A 54 12.29 19.85 -19.14
CA SER A 54 11.52 18.78 -19.81
C SER A 54 10.37 18.21 -18.98
N HIS A 55 10.32 18.52 -17.68
CA HIS A 55 9.31 18.04 -16.73
C HIS A 55 9.34 16.54 -16.45
N ASP A 56 10.31 15.80 -17.00
CA ASP A 56 10.39 14.34 -16.86
C ASP A 56 10.56 13.92 -15.39
N TRP A 57 11.45 14.58 -14.65
CA TRP A 57 11.64 14.30 -13.22
C TRP A 57 10.38 14.60 -12.39
N GLN A 58 9.55 15.56 -12.83
CA GLN A 58 8.27 15.83 -12.19
C GLN A 58 7.31 14.66 -12.42
N ALA A 59 7.25 14.13 -13.64
CA ALA A 59 6.44 12.95 -13.94
C ALA A 59 6.90 11.73 -13.14
N GLU A 60 8.21 11.49 -13.03
CA GLU A 60 8.77 10.42 -12.18
C GLU A 60 8.35 10.56 -10.70
N LEU A 61 8.47 11.77 -10.16
CA LEU A 61 8.05 12.09 -8.80
C LEU A 61 6.56 11.83 -8.60
N TYR A 62 5.72 12.38 -9.49
CA TYR A 62 4.27 12.28 -9.38
C TYR A 62 3.77 10.84 -9.54
N SER A 63 4.33 10.06 -10.47
CA SER A 63 4.04 8.63 -10.60
C SER A 63 4.46 7.84 -9.36
N THR A 64 5.60 8.18 -8.76
CA THR A 64 6.04 7.57 -7.49
C THR A 64 5.06 7.88 -6.36
N VAL A 65 4.61 9.13 -6.24
CA VAL A 65 3.62 9.54 -5.21
C VAL A 65 2.26 8.88 -5.48
N SER A 66 1.81 8.81 -6.73
CA SER A 66 0.56 8.14 -7.12
C SER A 66 0.59 6.65 -6.72
N HIS A 67 1.72 5.97 -6.93
CA HIS A 67 1.89 4.58 -6.48
C HIS A 67 1.81 4.45 -4.95
N ILE A 68 2.47 5.34 -4.19
CA ILE A 68 2.35 5.37 -2.73
C ILE A 68 0.88 5.57 -2.32
N ASN A 69 0.18 6.49 -2.99
CA ASN A 69 -1.23 6.75 -2.71
C ASN A 69 -2.11 5.52 -2.94
N HIS A 70 -1.86 4.72 -3.98
CA HIS A 70 -2.60 3.47 -4.21
C HIS A 70 -2.39 2.43 -3.10
N ILE A 71 -1.16 2.32 -2.59
CA ILE A 71 -0.86 1.44 -1.44
C ILE A 71 -1.63 1.91 -0.19
N LEU A 72 -1.63 3.22 0.06
CA LEU A 72 -2.32 3.82 1.20
C LEU A 72 -3.84 3.76 1.08
N HIS A 73 -4.36 3.82 -0.14
CA HIS A 73 -5.79 3.66 -0.44
C HIS A 73 -6.23 2.25 -0.07
N ASN A 74 -5.48 1.23 -0.52
CA ASN A 74 -5.74 -0.16 -0.15
C ASN A 74 -5.70 -0.37 1.37
N LEU A 75 -4.71 0.23 2.06
CA LEU A 75 -4.66 0.22 3.53
C LEU A 75 -5.91 0.86 4.16
N ALA A 76 -6.40 1.98 3.63
CA ALA A 76 -7.61 2.64 4.15
C ALA A 76 -8.84 1.74 4.02
N VAL A 77 -9.00 1.10 2.85
CA VAL A 77 -10.11 0.18 2.56
C VAL A 77 -10.05 -1.05 3.47
N ASP A 78 -8.88 -1.69 3.60
CA ASP A 78 -8.73 -2.88 4.44
C ASP A 78 -9.00 -2.57 5.92
N VAL A 79 -8.48 -1.45 6.43
CA VAL A 79 -8.75 -1.03 7.81
C VAL A 79 -10.23 -0.70 8.02
N TRP A 80 -10.89 -0.07 7.04
CA TRP A 80 -12.33 0.12 7.07
C TRP A 80 -13.08 -1.21 7.19
N MET A 81 -12.69 -2.22 6.40
CA MET A 81 -13.30 -3.55 6.42
C MET A 81 -13.08 -4.25 7.77
N TYR A 82 -11.88 -4.16 8.34
CA TYR A 82 -11.60 -4.69 9.68
C TYR A 82 -12.40 -4.00 10.79
N ILE A 83 -12.62 -2.68 10.70
CA ILE A 83 -13.49 -1.96 11.62
C ILE A 83 -14.95 -2.41 11.45
N SER A 84 -15.41 -2.57 10.21
CA SER A 84 -16.76 -3.04 9.88
C SER A 84 -17.04 -4.43 10.47
N ARG A 85 -16.03 -5.31 10.45
CA ARG A 85 -16.08 -6.64 11.08
C ARG A 85 -15.96 -6.62 12.61
N GLY A 86 -15.55 -5.52 13.22
CA GLY A 86 -15.30 -5.43 14.66
C GLY A 86 -13.93 -5.96 15.12
N ILE A 87 -13.03 -6.27 14.18
CA ILE A 87 -11.63 -6.67 14.45
C ILE A 87 -10.86 -5.51 15.07
N PHE A 88 -11.07 -4.30 14.53
CA PHE A 88 -10.59 -3.06 15.14
C PHE A 88 -11.77 -2.26 15.71
N VAL A 89 -11.58 -1.72 16.90
CA VAL A 89 -12.54 -0.85 17.57
C VAL A 89 -11.95 0.55 17.68
N GLN A 90 -12.76 1.56 17.39
CA GLN A 90 -12.37 2.96 17.47
C GLN A 90 -12.54 3.50 18.89
N VAL A 91 -11.57 4.29 19.36
CA VAL A 91 -11.68 5.02 20.63
C VAL A 91 -12.62 6.21 20.44
N PRO A 92 -13.75 6.30 21.17
CA PRO A 92 -14.63 7.44 21.09
C PRO A 92 -13.93 8.68 21.65
N VAL A 93 -13.82 9.74 20.85
CA VAL A 93 -13.39 11.05 21.36
C VAL A 93 -14.53 11.63 22.19
N LYS A 94 -14.27 11.93 23.47
CA LYS A 94 -15.28 12.49 24.39
C LYS A 94 -15.84 13.80 23.81
N GLY A 95 -17.13 13.82 23.51
CA GLY A 95 -17.83 14.98 22.94
C GLY A 95 -17.95 14.99 21.41
N ALA A 96 -17.42 14.00 20.69
CA ALA A 96 -17.63 13.86 19.26
C ALA A 96 -19.00 13.24 18.94
N THR A 97 -19.76 13.89 18.05
CA THR A 97 -21.03 13.37 17.55
C THR A 97 -20.77 12.45 16.36
N GLY A 98 -20.91 11.13 16.54
CA GLY A 98 -20.65 10.15 15.48
C GLY A 98 -21.76 10.03 14.41
N SER A 99 -23.02 10.24 14.80
CA SER A 99 -24.17 10.38 13.90
C SER A 99 -25.22 11.30 14.52
N SER A 100 -25.87 12.13 13.71
CA SER A 100 -26.90 13.08 14.16
C SER A 100 -28.18 12.40 14.66
N THR A 101 -28.43 11.14 14.29
CA THR A 101 -29.64 10.38 14.64
C THR A 101 -29.36 9.07 15.38
N MET A 102 -28.11 8.56 15.34
CA MET A 102 -27.71 7.31 15.99
C MET A 102 -26.54 7.54 16.95
N PRO A 103 -26.80 7.87 18.24
CA PRO A 103 -25.77 8.31 19.19
C PRO A 103 -24.68 7.27 19.48
N HIS A 104 -24.94 5.99 19.22
CA HIS A 104 -24.00 4.89 19.45
C HIS A 104 -23.06 4.64 18.25
N LYS A 105 -23.30 5.26 17.08
CA LYS A 105 -22.57 4.94 15.85
C LYS A 105 -21.21 5.65 15.83
N VAL A 106 -20.13 4.88 15.72
CA VAL A 106 -18.77 5.38 15.50
C VAL A 106 -18.31 4.94 14.12
N ASN A 107 -18.27 5.88 13.17
CA ASN A 107 -17.90 5.60 11.77
C ASN A 107 -16.39 5.81 11.55
N PRO A 108 -15.72 4.97 10.74
CA PRO A 108 -14.31 5.12 10.38
C PRO A 108 -14.04 6.27 9.39
N ILE A 109 -14.60 7.46 9.66
CA ILE A 109 -14.63 8.61 8.72
C ILE A 109 -13.26 9.09 8.27
N ARG A 110 -12.22 8.84 9.08
CA ARG A 110 -10.85 9.23 8.74
C ARG A 110 -10.30 8.37 7.60
N PHE A 111 -10.61 7.08 7.59
CA PHE A 111 -10.21 6.18 6.52
C PHE A 111 -10.99 6.48 5.23
N GLU A 112 -12.30 6.71 5.33
CA GLU A 112 -13.15 7.12 4.20
C GLU A 112 -12.70 8.46 3.59
N ASN A 113 -12.30 9.42 4.44
CA ASN A 113 -11.76 10.70 3.98
C ASN A 113 -10.40 10.53 3.30
N ALA A 114 -9.51 9.70 3.86
CA ALA A 114 -8.22 9.42 3.25
C ALA A 114 -8.38 8.76 1.87
N GLU A 115 -9.23 7.73 1.78
CA GLU A 115 -9.56 7.01 0.55
C GLU A 115 -9.92 7.97 -0.60
N ALA A 116 -10.94 8.80 -0.41
CA ALA A 116 -11.40 9.74 -1.44
C ALA A 116 -10.35 10.78 -1.83
N ASN A 117 -9.56 11.28 -0.87
CA ASN A 117 -8.53 12.27 -1.18
C ASN A 117 -7.33 11.66 -1.91
N LEU A 118 -7.00 10.39 -1.67
CA LEU A 118 -5.96 9.68 -2.41
C LEU A 118 -6.37 9.49 -3.88
N GLU A 119 -7.62 9.14 -4.15
CA GLU A 119 -8.15 9.01 -5.52
C GLU A 119 -8.06 10.32 -6.31
N ILE A 120 -8.49 11.43 -5.70
CA ILE A 120 -8.41 12.77 -6.32
C ILE A 120 -6.95 13.15 -6.56
N SER A 121 -6.08 12.88 -5.59
CA SER A 121 -4.65 13.16 -5.70
C SER A 121 -4.01 12.39 -6.87
N CYS A 122 -4.27 11.08 -6.97
CA CYS A 122 -3.81 10.25 -8.10
C CYS A 122 -4.31 10.79 -9.44
N SER A 123 -5.60 11.11 -9.57
CA SER A 123 -6.16 11.64 -10.82
C SER A 123 -5.46 12.91 -11.30
N LEU A 124 -5.11 13.81 -10.37
CA LEU A 124 -4.36 15.02 -10.69
C LEU A 124 -2.90 14.70 -11.05
N PHE A 125 -2.22 13.82 -10.30
CA PHE A 125 -0.84 13.42 -10.61
C PHE A 125 -0.74 12.76 -11.98
N ASP A 126 -1.64 11.83 -12.31
CA ASP A 126 -1.65 11.15 -13.61
C ASP A 126 -1.86 12.16 -14.76
N THR A 127 -2.74 13.14 -14.56
CA THR A 127 -2.95 14.23 -15.52
C THR A 127 -1.72 15.10 -15.67
N LEU A 128 -1.07 15.49 -14.56
CA LEU A 128 0.15 16.29 -14.56
C LEU A 128 1.29 15.54 -15.27
N CYS A 129 1.49 14.26 -14.99
CA CYS A 129 2.49 13.43 -15.67
C CYS A 129 2.28 13.43 -17.18
N ALA A 130 1.06 13.07 -17.62
CA ALA A 130 0.78 12.89 -19.04
C ALA A 130 0.89 14.20 -19.85
N THR A 131 0.58 15.34 -19.23
CA THR A 131 0.47 16.61 -19.96
C THR A 131 1.71 17.48 -19.88
N LEU A 132 2.52 17.40 -18.81
CA LEU A 132 3.71 18.25 -18.68
C LEU A 132 4.87 17.76 -19.56
N THR A 133 4.97 16.46 -19.81
CA THR A 133 6.05 15.87 -20.64
C THR A 133 5.83 16.08 -22.15
N GLU A 134 4.71 16.69 -22.56
CA GLU A 134 4.41 16.98 -23.95
C GLU A 134 4.34 18.48 -24.21
N SER A 135 5.20 18.98 -25.11
CA SER A 135 5.16 20.37 -25.55
C SER A 135 5.49 20.48 -27.04
N ARG A 136 4.73 21.31 -27.78
CA ARG A 136 4.93 21.46 -29.23
C ARG A 136 6.21 22.26 -29.53
N TRP A 137 7.09 21.70 -30.38
CA TRP A 137 8.36 22.33 -30.80
C TRP A 137 9.23 22.79 -29.62
N GLN A 138 9.72 24.04 -29.61
CA GLN A 138 10.58 24.57 -28.54
C GLN A 138 9.81 24.92 -27.25
N ARG A 139 8.48 25.00 -27.33
CA ARG A 139 7.49 24.95 -26.25
C ARG A 139 6.13 25.40 -26.81
N ASP A 140 5.06 24.97 -26.17
CA ASP A 140 3.84 25.76 -26.06
C ASP A 140 3.65 26.22 -24.60
N LEU A 141 2.50 26.83 -24.27
CA LEU A 141 2.29 27.47 -22.97
C LEU A 141 1.22 26.80 -22.11
N THR A 142 0.79 25.59 -22.50
CA THR A 142 -0.23 24.83 -21.77
C THR A 142 0.28 24.39 -20.38
N ASP A 143 1.56 24.03 -20.30
CA ASP A 143 2.30 23.72 -19.07
C ASP A 143 2.15 24.80 -17.98
N SER A 144 2.16 26.08 -18.35
CA SER A 144 2.11 27.21 -17.43
C SER A 144 0.86 27.24 -16.55
N THR A 145 -0.31 26.88 -17.08
CA THR A 145 -1.53 26.77 -16.27
C THR A 145 -1.64 25.40 -15.59
N THR A 146 -1.13 24.35 -16.22
CA THR A 146 -1.12 22.99 -15.68
C THR A 146 -0.29 22.91 -14.39
N GLN A 147 0.92 23.48 -14.37
CA GLN A 147 1.82 23.50 -13.21
C GLN A 147 1.23 24.20 -11.98
N ARG A 148 0.23 25.07 -12.14
CA ARG A 148 -0.46 25.74 -11.01
C ARG A 148 -1.30 24.77 -10.17
N ASN A 149 -1.50 23.54 -10.64
CA ASN A 149 -2.26 22.50 -9.96
C ASN A 149 -1.38 21.50 -9.19
N VAL A 150 -0.04 21.62 -9.27
CA VAL A 150 0.89 20.75 -8.53
C VAL A 150 0.61 20.81 -7.02
N GLY A 151 0.41 22.02 -6.48
CA GLY A 151 0.06 22.20 -5.08
C GLY A 151 -1.27 21.56 -4.69
N SER A 152 -2.26 21.54 -5.59
CA SER A 152 -3.56 20.89 -5.33
C SER A 152 -3.41 19.37 -5.23
N ALA A 153 -2.66 18.75 -6.15
CA ALA A 153 -2.42 17.31 -6.15
C ALA A 153 -1.75 16.86 -4.83
N PHE A 154 -0.70 17.55 -4.39
CA PHE A 154 -0.06 17.31 -3.10
C PHE A 154 -0.95 17.67 -1.90
N GLY A 155 -1.78 18.70 -2.01
CA GLY A 155 -2.71 19.10 -0.95
C GLY A 155 -3.70 17.98 -0.60
N TYR A 156 -4.25 17.31 -1.61
CA TYR A 156 -5.11 16.15 -1.41
C TYR A 156 -4.36 14.96 -0.79
N ALA A 157 -3.15 14.62 -1.28
CA ALA A 157 -2.32 13.58 -0.68
C ALA A 157 -2.01 13.85 0.80
N LEU A 158 -1.60 15.08 1.13
CA LEU A 158 -1.25 15.45 2.50
C LEU A 158 -2.46 15.41 3.44
N LEU A 159 -3.63 15.86 2.97
CA LEU A 159 -4.87 15.76 3.74
C LEU A 159 -5.24 14.29 4.01
N ALA A 160 -5.07 13.42 3.01
CA ALA A 160 -5.29 11.99 3.19
C ALA A 160 -4.35 11.38 4.23
N LEU A 161 -3.05 11.67 4.13
CA LEU A 161 -2.03 11.21 5.10
C LEU A 161 -2.37 11.63 6.53
N ASN A 162 -2.77 12.88 6.72
CA ASN A 162 -3.17 13.38 8.04
C ASN A 162 -4.38 12.63 8.61
N ASN A 163 -5.37 12.34 7.77
CA ASN A 163 -6.53 11.57 8.20
C ASN A 163 -6.17 10.12 8.50
N LEU A 164 -5.40 9.47 7.63
CA LEU A 164 -4.97 8.08 7.79
C LEU A 164 -4.14 7.89 9.07
N LEU A 165 -3.17 8.77 9.32
CA LEU A 165 -2.39 8.76 10.57
C LEU A 165 -3.27 8.97 11.81
N GLY A 166 -4.23 9.90 11.74
CA GLY A 166 -5.21 10.10 12.81
C GLY A 166 -6.10 8.88 13.05
N GLY A 167 -6.51 8.20 11.97
CA GLY A 167 -7.31 6.98 12.01
C GLY A 167 -6.55 5.83 12.67
N LEU A 168 -5.33 5.55 12.22
CA LEU A 168 -4.47 4.50 12.77
C LEU A 168 -4.17 4.69 14.26
N LYS A 169 -4.01 5.93 14.72
CA LYS A 169 -3.82 6.26 16.14
C LYS A 169 -5.09 6.08 16.99
N SER A 170 -6.25 5.93 16.37
CA SER A 170 -7.56 5.91 17.03
C SER A 170 -8.22 4.53 17.07
N ILE A 171 -7.53 3.49 16.61
CA ILE A 171 -8.03 2.11 16.58
C ILE A 171 -7.20 1.20 17.48
N HIS A 172 -7.84 0.18 18.06
CA HIS A 172 -7.19 -0.88 18.80
C HIS A 172 -7.80 -2.25 18.46
N PRO A 173 -7.00 -3.34 18.49
CA PRO A 173 -7.49 -4.68 18.19
C PRO A 173 -8.47 -5.18 19.26
N ASN A 174 -9.60 -5.74 18.83
CA ASN A 174 -10.57 -6.40 19.69
C ASN A 174 -10.19 -7.87 19.88
N LYS A 175 -9.24 -8.12 20.78
CA LYS A 175 -8.66 -9.45 20.99
C LYS A 175 -9.69 -10.52 21.34
N GLU A 176 -10.72 -10.17 22.11
CA GLU A 176 -11.79 -11.08 22.49
C GLU A 176 -12.60 -11.52 21.26
N PHE A 177 -13.01 -10.57 20.42
CA PHE A 177 -13.72 -10.89 19.18
C PHE A 177 -12.85 -11.67 18.19
N MET A 178 -11.57 -11.30 18.04
CA MET A 178 -10.63 -12.03 17.18
C MET A 178 -10.46 -13.49 17.62
N ALA A 179 -10.27 -13.73 18.92
CA ALA A 179 -10.13 -15.09 19.45
C ALA A 179 -11.42 -15.91 19.26
N LYS A 180 -12.58 -15.29 19.51
CA LYS A 180 -13.88 -15.92 19.28
C LYS A 180 -14.09 -16.27 17.80
N GLU A 181 -13.81 -15.35 16.88
CA GLU A 181 -13.98 -15.59 15.45
C GLU A 181 -13.07 -16.75 14.99
N LEU A 182 -11.82 -16.81 15.47
CA LEU A 182 -10.94 -17.94 15.16
C LEU A 182 -11.49 -19.27 15.71
N ASP A 183 -12.02 -19.29 16.93
CA ASP A 183 -12.61 -20.48 17.55
C ASP A 183 -13.91 -20.96 16.86
N GLU A 184 -14.57 -20.08 16.10
CA GLU A 184 -15.75 -20.42 15.29
C GLU A 184 -15.40 -20.92 13.88
N ASN A 185 -14.11 -20.97 13.48
CA ASN A 185 -13.71 -21.31 12.11
C ASN A 185 -12.66 -22.45 12.07
N TRP A 186 -13.00 -23.63 12.57
CA TRP A 186 -12.08 -24.79 12.62
C TRP A 186 -11.76 -25.40 11.25
N GLU A 187 -12.57 -25.11 10.23
CA GLU A 187 -12.34 -25.56 8.86
C GLU A 187 -11.00 -25.09 8.27
N VAL A 188 -10.41 -24.00 8.80
CA VAL A 188 -9.09 -23.51 8.38
C VAL A 188 -7.97 -24.52 8.65
N LEU A 189 -8.17 -25.44 9.60
CA LEU A 189 -7.22 -26.53 9.88
C LEU A 189 -7.27 -27.65 8.82
N GLY A 190 -8.19 -27.58 7.85
CA GLY A 190 -8.22 -28.53 6.74
C GLY A 190 -6.92 -28.52 5.91
N GLU A 191 -6.34 -27.34 5.67
CA GLU A 191 -5.08 -27.21 4.91
C GLU A 191 -3.88 -27.90 5.60
N PRO A 192 -3.56 -27.64 6.89
CA PRO A 192 -2.43 -28.31 7.54
C PRO A 192 -2.65 -29.83 7.67
N ILE A 193 -3.89 -30.28 7.89
CA ILE A 193 -4.21 -31.71 7.93
C ILE A 193 -3.98 -32.36 6.56
N GLN A 194 -4.52 -31.77 5.49
CA GLN A 194 -4.31 -32.24 4.13
C GLN A 194 -2.81 -32.29 3.78
N THR A 195 -2.06 -31.27 4.16
CA THR A 195 -0.61 -31.18 3.90
C THR A 195 0.15 -32.27 4.66
N ALA A 196 -0.22 -32.54 5.91
CA ALA A 196 0.34 -33.64 6.68
C ALA A 196 0.02 -35.00 6.04
N MET A 197 -1.21 -35.24 5.60
CA MET A 197 -1.57 -36.48 4.89
C MET A 197 -0.76 -36.67 3.61
N ARG A 198 -0.50 -35.60 2.83
CA ARG A 198 0.40 -35.68 1.66
C ARG A 198 1.81 -36.11 2.05
N ALA A 199 2.34 -35.63 3.17
CA ALA A 199 3.65 -36.01 3.65
C ALA A 199 3.70 -37.50 4.06
N GLU A 200 2.65 -37.99 4.72
CA GLU A 200 2.51 -39.40 5.13
C GLU A 200 2.31 -40.34 3.92
N GLU A 201 1.53 -39.92 2.92
CA GLU A 201 1.37 -40.64 1.65
C GLU A 201 2.73 -40.85 0.97
N ILE A 202 3.56 -39.80 0.90
CA ILE A 202 4.93 -39.88 0.37
C ILE A 202 5.81 -40.81 1.22
N ALA A 203 5.60 -40.85 2.53
CA ALA A 203 6.29 -41.75 3.44
C ALA A 203 5.79 -43.21 3.35
N GLY A 204 4.74 -43.48 2.56
CA GLY A 204 4.18 -44.82 2.34
C GLY A 204 3.20 -45.28 3.42
N VAL A 205 2.63 -44.36 4.19
CA VAL A 205 1.60 -44.68 5.19
C VAL A 205 0.28 -45.00 4.47
N PRO A 206 -0.30 -46.20 4.67
CA PRO A 206 -1.56 -46.58 4.03
C PRO A 206 -2.74 -45.69 4.46
N GLY A 207 -3.70 -45.47 3.55
CA GLY A 207 -4.94 -44.75 3.85
C GLY A 207 -4.83 -43.22 3.78
N MET A 208 -3.69 -42.71 3.31
CA MET A 208 -3.41 -41.28 3.12
C MET A 208 -3.63 -40.82 1.67
N GLU A 209 -4.15 -41.67 0.79
CA GLU A 209 -4.32 -41.37 -0.63
C GLU A 209 -5.39 -40.31 -0.87
N GLN A 210 -5.22 -39.46 -1.88
CA GLN A 210 -6.17 -38.38 -2.21
C GLN A 210 -6.49 -37.42 -1.04
N PRO A 211 -5.51 -36.86 -0.30
CA PRO A 211 -5.74 -36.03 0.89
C PRO A 211 -6.76 -34.89 0.74
N TYR A 212 -6.74 -34.22 -0.41
CA TYR A 212 -7.63 -33.10 -0.68
C TYR A 212 -9.11 -33.53 -0.71
N GLU A 213 -9.43 -34.64 -1.37
CA GLU A 213 -10.82 -35.12 -1.44
C GLU A 213 -11.29 -35.62 -0.08
N GLN A 214 -10.44 -36.32 0.68
CA GLN A 214 -10.77 -36.78 2.02
C GLN A 214 -11.06 -35.63 3.00
N VAL A 215 -10.26 -34.57 3.00
CA VAL A 215 -10.51 -33.39 3.84
C VAL A 215 -11.72 -32.61 3.35
N LYS A 216 -11.91 -32.48 2.03
CA LYS A 216 -13.07 -31.81 1.45
C LYS A 216 -14.38 -32.52 1.79
N GLU A 217 -14.41 -33.85 1.84
CA GLU A 217 -15.59 -34.60 2.29
C GLU A 217 -15.98 -34.28 3.74
N LEU A 218 -15.00 -34.04 4.61
CA LEU A 218 -15.26 -33.59 5.99
C LEU A 218 -15.77 -32.15 6.03
N MET A 219 -15.11 -31.23 5.31
CA MET A 219 -15.30 -29.79 5.50
C MET A 219 -16.44 -29.17 4.66
N ARG A 220 -16.92 -29.85 3.61
CA ARG A 220 -17.81 -29.20 2.64
C ARG A 220 -19.27 -29.19 3.10
N GLY A 221 -19.81 -27.98 3.29
CA GLY A 221 -21.24 -27.75 3.50
C GLY A 221 -21.71 -27.88 4.95
N HIS A 222 -20.79 -28.02 5.89
CA HIS A 222 -21.05 -28.13 7.31
C HIS A 222 -20.19 -27.13 8.09
N HIS A 223 -20.72 -26.63 9.21
CA HIS A 223 -19.91 -25.94 10.21
C HIS A 223 -19.12 -27.00 10.97
N ILE A 224 -17.82 -26.78 11.12
CA ILE A 224 -16.88 -27.76 11.65
C ILE A 224 -16.50 -27.35 13.06
N SER A 225 -16.68 -28.24 14.02
CA SER A 225 -16.28 -28.03 15.39
C SER A 225 -14.88 -28.59 15.66
N GLN A 226 -14.29 -28.19 16.79
CA GLN A 226 -13.08 -28.82 17.32
C GLN A 226 -13.19 -30.36 17.36
N SER A 227 -14.31 -30.89 17.85
CA SER A 227 -14.52 -32.33 17.98
C SER A 227 -14.49 -33.06 16.64
N ASP A 228 -15.04 -32.45 15.58
CA ASP A 228 -15.05 -33.05 14.24
C ASP A 228 -13.63 -33.17 13.68
N VAL A 229 -12.80 -32.13 13.89
CA VAL A 229 -11.39 -32.13 13.50
C VAL A 229 -10.61 -33.19 14.28
N GLU A 230 -10.81 -33.26 15.59
CA GLU A 230 -10.13 -34.25 16.44
C GLU A 230 -10.52 -35.69 16.08
N GLU A 231 -11.81 -35.95 15.81
CA GLU A 231 -12.30 -37.26 15.40
C GLU A 231 -11.74 -37.65 14.03
N PHE A 232 -11.70 -36.70 13.09
CA PHE A 232 -11.08 -36.94 11.79
C PHE A 232 -9.60 -37.33 11.94
N ILE A 233 -8.81 -36.58 12.71
CA ILE A 233 -7.40 -36.91 12.93
C ILE A 233 -7.25 -38.30 13.57
N LYS A 234 -8.08 -38.66 14.56
CA LYS A 234 -8.08 -39.98 15.22
C LYS A 234 -8.47 -41.12 14.27
N SER A 235 -9.32 -40.85 13.27
CA SER A 235 -9.76 -41.85 12.30
C SER A 235 -8.68 -42.22 11.26
N ARG A 236 -7.61 -41.41 11.15
CA ARG A 236 -6.53 -41.59 10.17
C ARG A 236 -5.31 -42.25 10.78
N SER A 237 -4.53 -42.93 9.94
CA SER A 237 -3.33 -43.68 10.34
C SER A 237 -2.07 -42.81 10.44
N PHE A 238 -2.17 -41.58 10.93
CA PHE A 238 -1.00 -40.71 11.13
C PHE A 238 0.01 -41.37 12.07
N ASP A 239 1.30 -41.11 11.87
CA ASP A 239 2.30 -41.44 12.88
C ASP A 239 2.04 -40.66 14.17
N ALA A 240 2.51 -41.18 15.31
CA ALA A 240 2.21 -40.61 16.62
C ALA A 240 2.64 -39.14 16.77
N ASN A 241 3.75 -38.74 16.15
CA ASN A 241 4.25 -37.37 16.24
C ASN A 241 3.40 -36.42 15.39
N THR A 242 3.04 -36.80 14.16
CA THR A 242 2.18 -35.99 13.31
C THR A 242 0.78 -35.86 13.90
N ALA A 243 0.20 -36.95 14.41
CA ALA A 243 -1.10 -36.93 15.08
C ALA A 243 -1.10 -35.98 16.29
N ALA A 244 -0.09 -36.07 17.16
CA ALA A 244 0.03 -35.20 18.33
C ALA A 244 0.18 -33.73 17.95
N ARG A 245 0.99 -33.43 16.91
CA ARG A 245 1.16 -32.06 16.40
C ARG A 245 -0.16 -31.48 15.87
N LEU A 246 -0.90 -32.24 15.06
CA LEU A 246 -2.17 -31.79 14.50
C LEU A 246 -3.26 -31.64 15.58
N GLN A 247 -3.31 -32.54 16.56
CA GLN A 247 -4.26 -32.46 17.68
C GLN A 247 -4.00 -31.26 18.61
N ALA A 248 -2.75 -30.79 18.69
CA ALA A 248 -2.41 -29.60 19.47
C ALA A 248 -2.71 -28.28 18.73
N MET A 249 -3.03 -28.32 17.42
CA MET A 249 -3.33 -27.12 16.64
C MET A 249 -4.74 -26.61 16.90
N THR A 250 -4.84 -25.32 17.12
CA THR A 250 -6.07 -24.53 17.09
C THR A 250 -5.98 -23.51 15.94
N PRO A 251 -7.13 -22.96 15.46
CA PRO A 251 -7.12 -21.85 14.51
C PRO A 251 -6.25 -20.66 14.97
N GLU A 252 -6.27 -20.34 16.26
CA GLU A 252 -5.43 -19.28 16.84
C GLU A 252 -3.92 -19.58 16.77
N SER A 253 -3.53 -20.84 16.94
CA SER A 253 -2.13 -21.26 16.87
C SER A 253 -1.61 -21.41 15.43
N TYR A 254 -2.51 -21.57 14.44
CA TYR A 254 -2.16 -21.80 13.04
C TYR A 254 -1.84 -20.50 12.30
N THR A 255 -0.81 -19.79 12.78
CA THR A 255 -0.35 -18.51 12.20
C THR A 255 0.99 -18.64 11.48
N GLY A 256 1.57 -19.84 11.43
CA GLY A 256 2.84 -20.13 10.77
C GLY A 256 3.96 -19.22 11.29
N PHE A 257 4.63 -18.52 10.37
CA PHE A 257 5.68 -17.56 10.72
C PHE A 257 5.19 -16.10 10.75
N ALA A 258 3.88 -15.83 10.79
CA ALA A 258 3.34 -14.47 10.70
C ALA A 258 4.06 -13.48 11.64
N SER A 259 4.19 -13.80 12.93
CA SER A 259 4.90 -12.93 13.88
C SER A 259 6.38 -12.74 13.56
N ARG A 260 7.07 -13.77 13.06
CA ARG A 260 8.49 -13.69 12.70
C ARG A 260 8.73 -12.94 11.39
N LEU A 261 7.74 -12.95 10.49
CA LEU A 261 7.84 -12.22 9.22
C LEU A 261 7.78 -10.71 9.45
N VAL A 262 7.10 -10.26 10.51
CA VAL A 262 7.09 -8.84 10.91
C VAL A 262 8.48 -8.35 11.30
N ASP A 263 9.34 -9.21 11.85
CA ASP A 263 10.71 -8.86 12.26
C ASP A 263 11.64 -8.50 11.07
N PHE A 264 11.20 -8.69 9.81
CA PHE A 264 11.94 -8.25 8.61
C PHE A 264 11.62 -6.80 8.20
N ILE A 265 10.73 -6.11 8.91
CA ILE A 265 10.42 -4.70 8.69
C ILE A 265 11.33 -3.89 9.63
N ASP A 266 12.39 -3.30 9.06
CA ASP A 266 13.32 -2.38 9.75
C ASP A 266 12.67 -1.02 10.05
#